data_AF-A0A920BKR5-F1
#
_entry.id   AF-A0A920BKR5-F1
#
_cell.length_a   1.000
_cell.length_b   1.000
_cell.length_c   1.000
_cell.angle_alpha   90.00
_cell.angle_beta   90.00
_cell.angle_gamma   90.00
#
_symmetry.space_group_name_H-M   'P 1'
#
loop_
_entity.id
_entity.type
_entity.pdbx_description
1 polymer ?
#
loop_
_entity_poly.entity_id
_entity_poly.type
_entity_poly.pdbx_seq_one_letter_code
_entity_poly.pdbx_strand_id
1 'polypeptide(L)'
;MNDNGGLSWAANRSTMSSDHIYNWAENHELAEPFVTDSSIRSPVVSTIDLSARVDADEVIAICRDNGILDIGGYRKLGRNQLRIATFRY
;
A
#
# COMPACT_ATOMS: atom_id res chain seq x y z
N MET A 1 -19.35 -5.20 8.09
CA MET A 1 -19.03 -4.65 9.43
C MET A 1 -19.86 -5.29 10.55
N ASN A 2 -21.18 -5.41 10.42
CA ASN A 2 -22.05 -5.82 11.53
C ASN A 2 -22.00 -7.33 11.87
N ASP A 3 -21.75 -8.21 10.90
CA ASP A 3 -21.72 -9.67 11.11
C ASP A 3 -20.31 -10.26 11.33
N ASN A 4 -19.26 -9.43 11.18
CA ASN A 4 -17.85 -9.86 11.23
C ASN A 4 -17.10 -9.33 12.46
N GLY A 5 -17.78 -8.91 13.52
CA GLY A 5 -17.10 -8.43 14.75
C GLY A 5 -16.88 -6.92 14.84
N GLY A 6 -17.62 -6.11 14.07
CA GLY A 6 -17.71 -4.66 14.26
C GLY A 6 -16.43 -3.88 13.93
N LEU A 7 -16.33 -2.67 14.49
CA LEU A 7 -15.25 -1.72 14.21
C LEU A 7 -13.86 -2.26 14.53
N SER A 8 -13.70 -2.92 15.69
CA SER A 8 -12.40 -3.45 16.12
C SER A 8 -11.87 -4.52 15.16
N TRP A 9 -12.76 -5.37 14.63
CA TRP A 9 -12.36 -6.37 13.64
C TRP A 9 -11.91 -5.72 12.32
N ALA A 10 -12.67 -4.75 11.82
CA ALA A 10 -12.32 -4.04 10.59
C ALA A 10 -10.99 -3.29 10.71
N ALA A 11 -10.74 -2.65 11.86
CA ALA A 11 -9.48 -2.00 12.17
C ALA A 11 -8.31 -2.99 12.17
N ASN A 12 -8.43 -4.09 12.91
CA ASN A 12 -7.38 -5.11 12.97
C ASN A 12 -7.09 -5.74 11.59
N ARG A 13 -8.13 -6.04 10.81
CA ARG A 13 -7.97 -6.56 9.44
C ARG A 13 -7.24 -5.59 8.52
N SER A 14 -7.50 -4.29 8.65
CA SER A 14 -6.80 -3.26 7.88
C SER A 14 -5.33 -3.20 8.29
N THR A 15 -5.04 -3.16 9.60
CA THR A 15 -3.68 -3.19 10.16
C THR A 15 -2.89 -4.41 9.69
N MET A 16 -3.44 -5.61 9.84
CA MET A 16 -2.77 -6.84 9.37
C MET A 16 -2.43 -6.77 7.87
N SER A 17 -3.33 -6.22 7.06
CA SER A 17 -3.13 -6.11 5.62
C SER A 17 -2.05 -5.07 5.28
N SER A 18 -2.04 -3.91 5.94
CA SER A 18 -1.00 -2.91 5.76
C SER A 18 0.36 -3.39 6.27
N ASP A 19 0.40 -4.15 7.36
CA ASP A 19 1.63 -4.70 7.93
C ASP A 19 2.31 -5.65 6.96
N HIS A 20 1.56 -6.51 6.27
CA HIS A 20 2.12 -7.37 5.22
C HIS A 20 2.79 -6.57 4.11
N ILE A 21 2.18 -5.47 3.67
CA ILE A 21 2.73 -4.61 2.61
C ILE A 21 3.98 -3.87 3.10
N TYR A 22 3.92 -3.28 4.31
CA TYR A 22 5.06 -2.55 4.86
C TYR A 22 6.23 -3.48 5.17
N ASN A 23 5.98 -4.67 5.72
CA ASN A 23 7.02 -5.66 5.97
C ASN A 23 7.68 -6.12 4.65
N TRP A 24 6.91 -6.30 3.58
CA TRP A 24 7.48 -6.58 2.27
C TRP A 24 8.38 -5.43 1.80
N ALA A 25 7.88 -4.19 1.84
CA ALA A 25 8.63 -3.03 1.38
C ALA A 25 9.93 -2.82 2.16
N GLU A 26 9.93 -2.98 3.48
CA GLU A 26 11.14 -2.83 4.32
C GLU A 26 12.22 -3.88 4.02
N ASN A 27 11.84 -5.04 3.48
CA ASN A 27 12.75 -6.15 3.20
C ASN A 27 13.08 -6.31 1.71
N HIS A 28 12.70 -5.35 0.87
CA HIS A 28 12.85 -5.46 -0.58
C HIS A 28 13.77 -4.36 -1.14
N GLU A 29 14.78 -4.72 -1.94
CA GLU A 29 15.79 -3.77 -2.42
C GLU A 29 15.26 -2.68 -3.39
N LEU A 30 14.07 -2.89 -3.95
CA LEU A 30 13.44 -1.98 -4.93
C LEU A 30 12.27 -1.17 -4.36
N ALA A 31 11.94 -1.33 -3.08
CA ALA A 31 10.78 -0.70 -2.48
C ALA A 31 11.12 -0.15 -1.09
N GLU A 32 10.47 0.93 -0.68
CA GLU A 32 10.59 1.45 0.67
C GLU A 32 9.29 2.16 1.11
N PRO A 33 8.91 2.10 2.40
CA PRO A 33 7.80 2.90 2.89
C PRO A 33 8.08 4.40 2.74
N PHE A 34 7.17 5.14 2.11
CA PHE A 34 7.29 6.60 1.98
C PHE A 34 7.35 7.29 3.36
N VAL A 35 6.54 6.81 4.30
CA VAL A 35 6.56 7.27 5.69
C VAL A 35 7.56 6.42 6.46
N THR A 36 8.72 7.00 6.77
CA THR A 36 9.84 6.30 7.41
C THR A 36 9.53 5.92 8.85
N ASP A 37 8.94 6.83 9.64
CA ASP A 37 8.49 6.56 11.01
C ASP A 37 7.28 5.61 11.00
N SER A 38 7.52 4.37 11.46
CA SER A 38 6.51 3.32 11.49
C SER A 38 5.33 3.62 12.39
N SER A 39 5.49 4.46 13.42
CA SER A 39 4.44 4.76 14.40
C SER A 39 3.31 5.63 13.83
N ILE A 40 3.56 6.33 12.73
CA ILE A 40 2.59 7.23 12.07
C ILE A 40 2.14 6.71 10.70
N ARG A 41 2.51 5.48 10.34
CA ARG A 41 2.05 4.85 9.10
C ARG A 41 0.55 4.61 9.15
N SER A 42 -0.10 4.80 8.02
CA SER A 42 -1.54 4.59 7.91
C SER A 42 -1.85 3.08 7.97
N PRO A 43 -2.77 2.64 8.85
CA PRO A 43 -3.20 1.24 8.90
C PRO A 43 -4.11 0.84 7.74
N VAL A 44 -4.45 1.79 6.86
CA VAL A 44 -5.50 1.63 5.86
C VAL A 44 -5.10 2.03 4.45
N VAL A 45 -3.96 2.71 4.29
CA VAL A 45 -3.38 3.07 2.99
C VAL A 45 -1.86 2.97 3.08
N SER A 46 -1.28 1.97 2.42
CA SER A 46 0.17 1.80 2.33
C SER A 46 0.72 2.61 1.15
N THR A 47 1.64 3.52 1.42
CA THR A 47 2.38 4.31 0.41
C THR A 47 3.82 3.82 0.32
N ILE A 48 4.18 3.26 -0.83
CA ILE A 48 5.46 2.61 -1.07
C ILE A 48 6.17 3.30 -2.24
N ASP A 49 7.31 3.90 -1.98
CA ASP A 49 8.18 4.43 -3.03
C ASP A 49 8.95 3.27 -3.67
N LEU A 50 9.15 3.35 -4.98
CA LEU A 50 9.94 2.40 -5.75
C LEU A 50 11.29 3.01 -6.12
N SER A 51 12.33 2.17 -6.11
CA SER A 51 13.65 2.52 -6.61
C SER A 51 13.57 3.08 -8.03
N ALA A 52 14.46 4.01 -8.38
CA ALA A 52 14.58 4.53 -9.75
C ALA A 52 14.90 3.45 -10.81
N ARG A 53 15.27 2.24 -10.37
CA ARG A 53 15.44 1.05 -11.23
C ARG A 53 14.12 0.47 -11.75
N VAL A 54 12.98 0.88 -11.20
CA VAL A 54 11.64 0.37 -11.53
C VAL A 54 10.71 1.55 -11.76
N ASP A 55 10.01 1.56 -12.90
CA ASP A 55 8.98 2.57 -13.18
C ASP A 55 7.64 2.14 -12.56
N ALA A 56 7.10 2.95 -11.65
CA ALA A 56 5.81 2.72 -11.03
C ALA A 56 4.68 2.67 -12.07
N ASP A 57 4.72 3.48 -13.13
CA ASP A 57 3.67 3.48 -14.15
C ASP A 57 3.67 2.17 -14.94
N GLU A 58 4.84 1.56 -15.18
CA GLU A 58 4.97 0.23 -15.77
C GLU A 58 4.40 -0.85 -14.85
N VAL A 59 4.76 -0.83 -13.56
CA VAL A 59 4.20 -1.77 -12.55
C VAL A 59 2.68 -1.64 -12.49
N ILE A 60 2.15 -0.42 -12.45
CA ILE A 60 0.70 -0.16 -12.42
C ILE A 60 0.02 -0.70 -13.68
N ALA A 61 0.63 -0.53 -14.86
CA ALA A 61 0.10 -1.05 -16.12
C ALA A 61 0.04 -2.58 -16.10
N ILE A 62 1.13 -3.25 -15.73
CA ILE A 62 1.20 -4.71 -15.61
C ILE A 62 0.17 -5.23 -14.61
N CYS A 63 0.07 -4.60 -13.43
CA CYS A 63 -0.92 -4.96 -12.42
C CYS A 63 -2.35 -4.81 -12.97
N ARG A 64 -2.66 -3.72 -13.68
CA ARG A 64 -3.98 -3.50 -14.29
C ARG A 64 -4.34 -4.60 -15.29
N ASP A 65 -3.40 -5.01 -16.13
CA ASP A 65 -3.61 -6.10 -17.10
C ASP A 65 -3.89 -7.45 -16.42
N ASN A 66 -3.49 -7.58 -15.14
CA ASN A 66 -3.77 -8.74 -14.30
C ASN A 66 -4.95 -8.52 -13.33
N GLY A 67 -5.75 -7.47 -13.52
CA GLY A 67 -6.93 -7.18 -12.71
C GLY A 67 -6.64 -6.57 -11.33
N ILE A 68 -5.40 -6.17 -11.06
CA ILE A 68 -5.01 -5.42 -9.85
C ILE A 68 -5.09 -3.93 -10.18
N LEU A 69 -6.17 -3.30 -9.69
CA LEU A 69 -6.53 -1.93 -10.04
C LEU A 69 -6.21 -0.94 -8.90
N ASP A 70 -6.19 0.34 -9.24
CA ASP A 70 -6.18 1.48 -8.30
C ASP A 70 -5.02 1.54 -7.30
N ILE A 71 -3.86 1.01 -7.67
CA ILE A 71 -2.61 1.08 -6.87
C ILE A 71 -1.70 2.27 -7.19
N GLY A 72 -2.14 3.18 -8.07
CA GLY A 72 -1.34 4.32 -8.48
C GLY A 72 -1.18 5.38 -7.38
N GLY A 73 0.03 5.96 -7.29
CA GLY A 73 0.34 7.06 -6.39
C GLY A 73 -0.53 8.31 -6.62
N TYR A 74 -0.48 9.26 -5.69
CA TYR A 74 -1.21 10.52 -5.86
C TYR A 74 -0.56 11.37 -6.94
N ARG A 75 -1.21 11.49 -8.10
CA ARG A 75 -0.66 12.12 -9.32
C ARG A 75 -0.02 13.50 -9.11
N LYS A 76 -0.53 14.32 -8.18
CA LYS A 76 0.03 15.66 -7.90
C LYS A 76 1.35 15.64 -7.13
N LEU A 77 1.72 14.51 -6.53
CA LEU A 77 2.95 14.36 -5.76
C LEU A 77 4.16 14.09 -6.66
N GLY A 78 3.96 13.61 -7.89
CA GLY A 78 5.02 13.39 -8.89
C GLY A 78 6.09 12.37 -8.47
N ARG A 79 5.72 11.40 -7.63
CA ARG A 79 6.64 10.38 -7.09
C ARG A 79 6.51 9.05 -7.84
N ASN A 80 7.63 8.33 -7.90
CA ASN A 80 7.69 6.94 -8.33
C ASN A 80 7.13 6.03 -7.22
N GLN A 81 5.81 5.98 -7.07
CA GLN A 81 5.16 5.47 -5.86
C GLN A 81 3.90 4.66 -6.16
N LEU A 82 3.70 3.61 -5.36
CA LEU A 82 2.44 2.86 -5.25
C LEU A 82 1.64 3.33 -4.03
N ARG A 83 0.32 3.38 -4.16
CA ARG A 83 -0.61 3.66 -3.05
C ARG A 83 -1.68 2.59 -2.99
N ILE A 84 -1.63 1.76 -1.96
CA ILE A 84 -2.44 0.54 -1.85
C ILE A 84 -3.42 0.71 -0.69
N ALA A 85 -4.72 0.63 -1.00
CA ALA A 85 -5.78 0.67 -0.02
C ALA A 85 -5.94 -0.69 0.68
N THR A 86 -6.00 -0.70 2.02
CA THR A 86 -6.15 -1.92 2.83
C THR A 86 -7.41 -1.94 3.70
N PHE A 87 -8.34 -0.99 3.49
CA PHE A 87 -9.61 -0.96 4.22
C PHE A 87 -10.43 -2.24 3.99
N ARG A 88 -11.07 -2.75 5.04
CA ARG A 88 -12.08 -3.81 4.96
C ARG A 88 -13.43 -3.27 5.46
N TYR A 89 -14.49 -3.41 4.66
CA TYR A 89 -15.88 -3.08 5.02
C TYR A 89 -16.59 -4.24 5.73
#